data_AF-D8IZI4-F1
#
_entry.id   AF-D8IZI4-F1
#
_cell.length_a   1.000
_cell.length_b   1.000
_cell.length_c   1.000
_cell.angle_alpha   90.00
_cell.angle_beta   90.00
_cell.angle_gamma   90.00
#
_symmetry.space_group_name_H-M   'P 1'
#
loop_
_entity.id
_entity.type
_entity.pdbx_description
1 polymer ?
#
loop_
_entity_poly.entity_id
_entity_poly.type
_entity_poly.pdbx_seq_one_letter_code
_entity_poly.pdbx_strand_id
1 'polypeptide(L)'
;MRKKRQHEGMQAELVAALGLVWGLLNAYQYEEAYALSRGCLLLWPDDEKLRLMHDFAATEVLEPVDQQRLRRMRTPHNAAWVDLVLRRLQYAQDNRAPA
;
A
#
# COMPACT_ATOMS: atom_id res chain seq x y z
N MET A 1 -14.94 24.31 -13.05
CA MET A 1 -14.06 23.19 -12.63
C MET A 1 -13.94 22.20 -13.77
N ARG A 2 -12.74 22.09 -14.37
CA ARG A 2 -12.47 21.25 -15.55
C ARG A 2 -12.36 19.80 -15.09
N LYS A 3 -13.36 18.96 -15.41
CA LYS A 3 -13.23 17.50 -15.32
C LYS A 3 -12.08 17.10 -16.26
N LYS A 4 -10.88 16.92 -15.71
CA LYS A 4 -9.74 16.32 -16.43
C LYS A 4 -10.25 14.95 -16.91
N ARG A 5 -10.41 14.79 -18.23
CA ARG A 5 -10.58 13.47 -18.84
C ARG A 5 -9.41 12.63 -18.33
N GLN A 6 -9.68 11.66 -17.46
CA GLN A 6 -8.69 10.64 -17.12
C GLN A 6 -8.28 10.01 -18.44
N HIS A 7 -7.04 10.25 -18.83
CA HIS A 7 -6.44 9.73 -20.06
C HIS A 7 -6.52 8.20 -20.00
N GLU A 8 -7.13 7.55 -20.97
CA GLU A 8 -7.28 6.08 -21.01
C GLU A 8 -5.91 5.37 -20.88
N GLY A 9 -4.83 5.96 -21.39
CA GLY A 9 -3.47 5.46 -21.19
C GLY A 9 -3.01 5.43 -19.73
N MET A 10 -3.43 6.41 -18.93
CA MET A 10 -3.10 6.48 -17.49
C MET A 10 -3.78 5.36 -16.69
N GLN A 11 -4.91 4.84 -17.17
CA GLN A 11 -5.55 3.66 -16.54
C GLN A 11 -4.78 2.37 -16.85
N ALA A 12 -4.27 2.18 -18.07
CA ALA A 12 -3.48 1.00 -18.41
C ALA A 12 -2.17 0.95 -17.60
N GLU A 13 -1.50 2.08 -17.44
CA GLU A 13 -0.29 2.21 -16.62
C GLU A 13 -0.55 1.93 -15.14
N LEU A 14 -1.66 2.43 -14.58
CA LEU A 14 -2.05 2.15 -13.21
C LEU A 14 -2.34 0.66 -12.99
N VAL A 15 -3.04 0.00 -13.93
CA VAL A 15 -3.31 -1.44 -13.85
C VAL A 15 -2.00 -2.23 -13.89
N ALA A 16 -1.05 -1.84 -14.75
CA ALA A 16 0.27 -2.46 -14.80
C ALA A 16 1.05 -2.25 -13.50
N ALA A 17 1.05 -1.03 -12.95
CA ALA A 17 1.70 -0.71 -11.69
C ALA A 17 1.14 -1.53 -10.52
N LEU A 18 -0.20 -1.62 -10.41
CA LEU A 18 -0.87 -2.46 -9.41
C LEU A 18 -0.47 -3.93 -9.56
N GLY A 19 -0.44 -4.44 -10.80
CA GLY A 19 -0.04 -5.81 -11.09
C GLY A 19 1.42 -6.10 -10.70
N LEU A 20 2.34 -5.18 -11.01
CA LEU A 20 3.76 -5.32 -10.69
C LEU A 20 4.00 -5.26 -9.17
N VAL A 21 3.42 -4.28 -8.47
CA VAL A 21 3.53 -4.21 -7.00
C VAL A 21 2.97 -5.47 -6.35
N TRP A 22 1.80 -5.93 -6.81
CA TRP A 22 1.22 -7.18 -6.32
C TRP A 22 2.12 -8.39 -6.60
N GLY A 23 2.73 -8.47 -7.78
CA GLY A 23 3.70 -9.52 -8.13
C GLY A 23 4.88 -9.57 -7.18
N LEU A 24 5.49 -8.42 -6.88
CA LEU A 24 6.60 -8.31 -5.93
C LEU A 24 6.20 -8.75 -4.52
N LEU A 25 5.01 -8.33 -4.05
CA LEU A 25 4.49 -8.75 -2.74
C LEU A 25 4.31 -10.27 -2.65
N ASN A 26 3.76 -10.92 -3.69
CA ASN A 26 3.61 -12.38 -3.71
C ASN A 26 4.94 -13.13 -3.83
N ALA A 27 5.96 -12.49 -4.40
CA ALA A 27 7.32 -13.00 -4.48
C ALA A 27 8.15 -12.73 -3.22
N TYR A 28 7.56 -12.17 -2.16
CA TYR A 28 8.24 -11.77 -0.92
C TYR A 28 9.35 -10.72 -1.13
N GLN A 29 9.30 -9.98 -2.25
CA GLN A 29 10.24 -8.91 -2.61
C GLN A 29 9.73 -7.57 -2.04
N TYR A 30 9.76 -7.46 -0.71
CA TYR A 30 9.11 -6.35 0.00
C TYR A 30 9.83 -5.01 -0.15
N GLU A 31 11.16 -5.01 -0.24
CA GLU A 31 11.94 -3.79 -0.46
C GLU A 31 11.64 -3.17 -1.83
N GLU A 32 11.60 -4.01 -2.87
CA GLU A 32 11.24 -3.60 -4.23
C GLU A 32 9.78 -3.18 -4.32
N ALA A 33 8.87 -3.91 -3.67
CA ALA A 33 7.45 -3.55 -3.61
C ALA A 33 7.26 -2.19 -2.93
N TYR A 34 7.97 -1.94 -1.83
CA TYR A 34 7.93 -0.66 -1.11
C TYR A 34 8.47 0.48 -1.97
N ALA A 35 9.64 0.30 -2.59
CA ALA A 35 10.25 1.31 -3.44
C ALA A 35 9.39 1.64 -4.67
N LEU A 36 8.87 0.62 -5.36
CA LEU A 36 8.01 0.79 -6.53
C LEU A 36 6.71 1.49 -6.16
N SER A 37 5.99 0.98 -5.15
CA SER A 37 4.71 1.56 -4.73
C SER A 37 4.84 3.00 -4.25
N ARG A 38 5.94 3.36 -3.56
CA ARG A 38 6.25 4.75 -3.19
C ARG A 38 6.36 5.65 -4.41
N GLY A 39 7.04 5.19 -5.46
CA GLY A 39 7.15 5.91 -6.73
C GLY A 39 5.80 6.06 -7.43
N CYS A 40 5.02 4.98 -7.51
CA CYS A 40 3.68 5.00 -8.12
C CYS A 40 2.72 5.96 -7.40
N LEU A 41 2.83 6.12 -6.08
CA LEU A 41 1.99 7.04 -5.29
C LEU A 41 2.29 8.53 -5.57
N LEU A 42 3.42 8.85 -6.21
CA LEU A 42 3.67 10.21 -6.73
C LEU A 42 2.82 10.51 -7.96
N LEU A 43 2.44 9.48 -8.72
CA LEU A 43 1.62 9.58 -9.93
C LEU A 43 0.12 9.45 -9.61
N TRP A 44 -0.21 8.54 -8.68
CA TRP A 44 -1.60 8.23 -8.28
C TRP A 44 -1.76 8.30 -6.75
N PRO A 45 -1.67 9.50 -6.15
CA PRO A 45 -1.66 9.67 -4.69
C PRO A 45 -2.95 9.20 -4.01
N ASP A 46 -4.07 9.25 -4.74
CA ASP A 46 -5.41 8.94 -4.28
C ASP A 46 -5.83 7.48 -4.56
N ASP A 47 -4.98 6.66 -5.18
CA ASP A 47 -5.32 5.25 -5.44
C ASP A 47 -5.24 4.42 -4.15
N GLU A 48 -6.40 3.97 -3.67
CA GLU A 48 -6.53 3.24 -2.41
C GLU A 48 -5.83 1.88 -2.45
N LYS A 49 -5.87 1.17 -3.57
CA LYS A 49 -5.26 -0.17 -3.68
C LYS A 49 -3.76 -0.06 -3.60
N LEU A 50 -3.18 0.89 -4.34
CA LEU A 50 -1.76 1.16 -4.33
C LEU A 50 -1.29 1.62 -2.94
N ARG A 51 -2.08 2.45 -2.25
CA ARG A 51 -1.81 2.86 -0.87
C ARG A 51 -1.79 1.67 0.08
N LEU A 52 -2.76 0.76 -0.02
CA LEU A 52 -2.82 -0.43 0.83
C LEU A 52 -1.66 -1.39 0.57
N MET A 53 -1.28 -1.58 -0.70
CA MET A 53 -0.10 -2.37 -1.06
C MET A 53 1.19 -1.76 -0.53
N HIS A 54 1.32 -0.42 -0.61
CA HIS A 54 2.45 0.31 -0.06
C HIS A 54 2.53 0.16 1.46
N ASP A 55 1.41 0.34 2.16
CA ASP A 55 1.36 0.23 3.62
C ASP A 55 1.70 -1.20 4.05
N PHE A 56 1.27 -2.23 3.31
CA PHE A 56 1.68 -3.61 3.57
C PHE A 56 3.18 -3.84 3.32
N ALA A 57 3.74 -3.35 2.21
CA ALA A 57 5.18 -3.45 1.98
C ALA A 57 5.98 -2.77 3.10
N ALA A 58 5.54 -1.58 3.52
CA ALA A 58 6.16 -0.81 4.61
C ALA A 58 6.20 -1.59 5.93
N THR A 59 5.14 -2.36 6.27
CA THR A 59 5.17 -3.18 7.49
C THR A 59 6.25 -4.25 7.44
N GLU A 60 6.44 -4.88 6.28
CA GLU A 60 7.41 -5.97 6.11
C GLU A 60 8.85 -5.45 6.08
N VAL A 61 9.08 -4.21 5.68
CA VAL A 61 10.40 -3.56 5.69
C VAL A 61 10.64 -2.64 6.90
N LEU A 62 9.76 -2.71 7.92
CA LEU A 62 9.88 -1.95 9.17
C LEU A 62 9.84 -0.41 9.03
N GLU A 63 9.28 0.07 7.93
CA GLU A 63 9.01 1.48 7.67
C GLU A 63 7.72 1.93 8.38
N PRO A 64 7.59 3.22 8.74
CA PRO A 64 6.44 3.71 9.49
C PRO A 64 5.17 3.73 8.62
N VAL A 65 4.07 3.27 9.20
CA VAL A 65 2.73 3.32 8.59
C VAL A 65 1.82 4.18 9.45
N ASP A 66 1.12 5.12 8.82
CA ASP A 66 0.09 5.94 9.48
C ASP A 66 -1.15 5.08 9.77
N GLN A 67 -1.20 4.52 10.97
CA GLN A 67 -2.30 3.68 11.43
C GLN A 67 -3.63 4.43 11.49
N GLN A 68 -3.62 5.74 11.74
CA GLN A 68 -4.86 6.51 11.84
C GLN A 68 -5.48 6.68 10.45
N ARG A 69 -4.67 7.01 9.44
CA ARG A 69 -5.10 7.04 8.04
C ARG A 69 -5.61 5.67 7.60
N LEU A 70 -4.85 4.61 7.88
CA LEU A 70 -5.21 3.25 7.49
C LEU A 70 -6.58 2.82 8.05
N ARG A 71 -6.86 3.14 9.33
CA ARG A 71 -8.18 2.89 9.95
C ARG A 71 -9.32 3.66 9.28
N ARG A 72 -9.07 4.91 8.84
CA ARG A 72 -10.07 5.72 8.13
C ARG A 72 -10.37 5.22 6.72
N MET A 73 -9.41 4.55 6.07
CA MET A 73 -9.57 3.96 4.74
C MET A 73 -10.33 2.62 4.77
N ARG A 74 -10.63 2.09 5.96
CA ARG A 74 -11.31 0.80 6.10
C ARG A 74 -12.73 0.86 5.55
N THR A 75 -12.99 0.02 4.55
CA THR A 75 -14.30 -0.23 3.95
C THR A 75 -14.65 -1.71 4.07
N PRO A 76 -15.92 -2.12 3.86
CA PRO A 76 -16.28 -3.53 3.85
C PRO A 76 -15.48 -4.38 2.84
N HIS A 77 -15.02 -3.78 1.73
CA HIS A 77 -14.30 -4.47 0.67
C HIS A 77 -12.81 -4.66 0.96
N ASN A 78 -12.19 -3.76 1.73
CA ASN A 78 -10.75 -3.80 2.03
C ASN A 78 -10.43 -4.16 3.49
N ALA A 79 -11.46 -4.41 4.31
CA ALA A 79 -11.35 -4.68 5.75
C ALA A 79 -10.30 -5.75 6.07
N ALA A 80 -10.33 -6.89 5.38
CA ALA A 80 -9.38 -7.98 5.62
C ALA A 80 -7.91 -7.54 5.42
N TRP A 81 -7.67 -6.66 4.45
CA TRP A 81 -6.32 -6.16 4.16
C TRP A 81 -5.87 -5.14 5.18
N VAL A 82 -6.74 -4.21 5.55
CA VAL A 82 -6.48 -3.23 6.62
C VAL A 82 -6.17 -3.95 7.94
N ASP A 83 -6.98 -4.95 8.29
CA ASP A 83 -6.84 -5.70 9.52
C ASP A 83 -5.54 -6.54 9.51
N LEU A 84 -5.11 -7.05 8.34
CA LEU A 84 -3.81 -7.71 8.17
C LEU A 84 -2.64 -6.75 8.44
N VAL A 85 -2.64 -5.57 7.83
CA VAL A 85 -1.57 -4.57 7.97
C VAL A 85 -1.48 -4.10 9.42
N LEU A 86 -2.62 -3.81 10.07
CA LEU A 86 -2.66 -3.43 11.49
C LEU A 86 -2.09 -4.53 12.39
N ARG A 87 -2.42 -5.80 12.12
CA ARG A 87 -1.88 -6.94 12.89
C ARG A 87 -0.37 -7.08 12.71
N ARG A 88 0.16 -6.91 11.49
CA ARG A 88 1.61 -6.95 11.22
C ARG A 88 2.36 -5.84 11.97
N LEU A 89 1.79 -4.63 11.99
CA LEU A 89 2.35 -3.51 12.76
C LEU A 89 2.41 -3.80 14.25
N GLN A 90 1.36 -4.42 14.80
CA GLN A 90 1.35 -4.80 16.21
C GLN A 90 2.45 -5.82 16.53
N TYR A 91 2.61 -6.87 15.72
CA TYR A 91 3.72 -7.83 15.89
C TYR A 91 5.10 -7.17 15.82
N ALA A 92 5.29 -6.22 14.89
CA ALA A 92 6.56 -5.49 14.77
C ALA A 92 6.83 -4.59 16.00
N GLN A 93 5.78 -4.04 16.63
CA GLN A 93 5.89 -3.23 17.86
C GLN A 93 6.20 -4.11 19.07
N ASP A 94 5.50 -5.23 19.22
CA ASP A 94 5.69 -6.17 20.32
C ASP A 94 7.12 -6.74 20.30
N ASN A 95 7.66 -7.05 19.11
CA ASN A 95 9.04 -7.52 18.94
C ASN A 95 10.11 -6.43 19.14
N ARG A 96 9.74 -5.15 19.23
CA ARG A 96 10.68 -4.03 19.48
C ARG A 96 10.81 -3.65 20.96
N ALA A 97 9.91 -4.11 21.83
CA ALA A 97 9.99 -3.80 23.25
C ALA A 97 11.11 -4.65 23.92
N PRO A 98 12.12 -4.04 24.57
CA PRO A 98 13.02 -4.80 25.42
C PRO A 98 12.24 -5.33 26.63
N ALA A 99 12.49 -6.58 27.00
CA ALA A 99 11.94 -7.23 28.19
C ALA A 99 12.37 -6.52 29.49
#